data_AF-X1BEU0-F1
#
_entry.id   AF-X1BEU0-F1
#
_cell.length_a   1.000
_cell.length_b   1.000
_cell.length_c   1.000
_cell.angle_alpha   90.00
_cell.angle_beta   90.00
_cell.angle_gamma   90.00
#
_symmetry.space_group_name_H-M   'P 1'
#
loop_
_entity.id
_entity.type
_entity.pdbx_description
1 polymer ?
#
loop_
_entity_poly.entity_id
_entity_poly.type
_entity_poly.pdbx_seq_one_letter_code
_entity_poly.pdbx_strand_id
1 'polypeptide(L)'
;EKHSDQSESTYHPFDIFNKIKRAEWDTLFFFYGVILCVGGLASIGYLDVASNAMYQQWGTNLPAIHQATPANITVGILSAIVDNIPVMFAVLTMMPHMSEGQWLLVTLTAGIGGSMLSIGSAAGVALMGQAKGFYTFFGHLKWTWAIALGYFAAIAVHLWLNHKLFLLPPVVH
;
A
#
# COMPACT_ATOMS: atom_id res chain seq x y z
N GLU A 1 -41.02 -48.95 23.07
CA GLU A 1 -41.06 -47.60 23.68
C GLU A 1 -39.72 -46.93 23.43
N LYS A 2 -39.79 -45.73 22.83
CA LYS A 2 -38.81 -44.63 22.70
C LYS A 2 -37.30 -44.88 22.60
N HIS A 3 -36.80 -44.42 21.44
CA HIS A 3 -35.68 -43.48 21.25
C HIS A 3 -34.30 -43.83 21.83
N SER A 4 -33.38 -44.14 20.91
CA SER A 4 -32.03 -43.59 20.97
C SER A 4 -31.67 -43.07 19.58
N ASP A 5 -32.13 -41.85 19.28
CA ASP A 5 -31.57 -41.02 18.20
C ASP A 5 -30.11 -40.75 18.55
N GLN A 6 -29.22 -41.60 18.05
CA GLN A 6 -27.82 -41.23 17.93
C GLN A 6 -27.76 -40.25 16.77
N SER A 7 -27.70 -38.96 17.11
CA SER A 7 -27.29 -37.93 16.17
C SER A 7 -25.87 -38.26 15.70
N GLU A 8 -25.75 -38.98 14.58
CA GLU A 8 -24.52 -39.07 13.83
C GLU A 8 -24.12 -37.63 13.49
N SER A 9 -23.18 -37.07 14.24
CA SER A 9 -22.52 -35.83 13.86
C SER A 9 -21.78 -36.13 12.56
N THR A 10 -22.41 -35.80 11.43
CA THR A 10 -21.81 -35.91 10.09
C THR A 10 -20.54 -35.07 10.09
N TYR A 11 -19.39 -35.72 10.30
CA TYR A 11 -18.09 -35.12 10.16
C TYR A 11 -17.92 -34.84 8.66
N HIS A 12 -18.32 -33.67 8.20
CA HIS A 12 -17.91 -33.19 6.88
C HIS A 12 -16.39 -33.07 6.94
N PRO A 13 -15.62 -33.91 6.23
CA PRO A 13 -14.18 -33.73 6.18
C PRO A 13 -13.97 -32.32 5.64
N PHE A 14 -13.25 -31.48 6.38
CA PHE A 14 -12.84 -30.18 5.87
C PHE A 14 -11.99 -30.46 4.63
N ASP A 15 -12.61 -30.39 3.46
CA ASP A 15 -11.97 -30.68 2.18
C ASP A 15 -11.13 -29.47 1.79
N ILE A 16 -9.96 -29.40 2.42
CA ILE A 16 -8.96 -28.36 2.25
C ILE A 16 -8.56 -28.28 0.76
N PHE A 17 -8.55 -29.40 0.04
CA PHE A 17 -8.21 -29.45 -1.39
C PHE A 17 -9.21 -28.69 -2.26
N ASN A 18 -10.51 -28.84 -1.97
CA ASN A 18 -11.55 -28.08 -2.66
C ASN A 18 -11.49 -26.57 -2.37
N LYS A 19 -11.00 -26.16 -1.20
CA LYS A 19 -10.77 -24.73 -0.87
C LYS A 19 -9.51 -24.19 -1.55
N ILE A 20 -8.40 -24.94 -1.53
CA ILE A 20 -7.12 -24.62 -2.20
C ILE A 20 -7.33 -24.42 -3.71
N LYS A 21 -8.16 -25.25 -4.36
CA LYS A 21 -8.47 -25.12 -5.79
C LYS A 21 -9.20 -23.82 -6.14
N ARG A 22 -9.91 -23.21 -5.19
CA ARG A 22 -10.64 -21.94 -5.37
C ARG A 22 -9.80 -20.71 -5.03
N ALA A 23 -8.55 -20.89 -4.59
CA ALA A 23 -7.65 -19.77 -4.34
C ALA A 23 -7.21 -19.10 -5.65
N GLU A 24 -7.03 -17.78 -5.62
CA GLU A 24 -6.53 -17.02 -6.77
C GLU A 24 -5.01 -17.14 -6.90
N TRP A 25 -4.56 -18.28 -7.46
CA TRP A 25 -3.15 -18.58 -7.61
C TRP A 25 -2.40 -17.55 -8.48
N ASP A 26 -3.05 -16.99 -9.50
CA ASP A 26 -2.44 -15.97 -10.37
C ASP A 26 -2.04 -14.72 -9.56
N THR A 27 -2.94 -14.22 -8.71
CA THR A 27 -2.71 -13.08 -7.82
C THR A 27 -1.64 -13.38 -6.78
N LEU A 28 -1.66 -14.58 -6.18
CA LEU A 28 -0.66 -15.00 -5.19
C LEU A 28 0.74 -15.09 -5.79
N PHE A 29 0.89 -15.70 -6.97
CA PHE A 29 2.18 -15.81 -7.65
C PHE A 29 2.69 -14.46 -8.14
N PHE A 30 1.80 -13.54 -8.54
CA PHE A 30 2.17 -12.16 -8.84
C PHE A 30 2.81 -11.47 -7.63
N PHE A 31 2.13 -11.47 -6.47
CA PHE A 31 2.67 -10.85 -5.26
C PHE A 31 3.95 -11.53 -4.78
N TYR A 32 4.01 -12.86 -4.85
CA TYR A 32 5.21 -13.62 -4.53
C TYR A 32 6.41 -13.21 -5.38
N GLY A 33 6.23 -13.12 -6.70
CA GLY A 33 7.28 -12.70 -7.63
C GLY A 33 7.77 -11.28 -7.34
N VAL A 34 6.86 -10.33 -7.11
CA VAL A 34 7.21 -8.94 -6.81
C VAL A 34 7.97 -8.83 -5.49
N ILE A 35 7.51 -9.50 -4.43
CA ILE A 35 8.18 -9.53 -3.12
C ILE A 35 9.57 -10.14 -3.25
N LEU A 36 9.73 -11.23 -4.01
CA LEU A 36 11.05 -11.82 -4.28
C LEU A 36 11.99 -10.86 -5.01
N CYS A 37 11.49 -10.13 -6.02
CA CYS A 37 12.31 -9.14 -6.73
C CYS A 37 12.77 -8.01 -5.80
N VAL A 38 11.87 -7.49 -4.95
CA VAL A 38 12.21 -6.46 -3.95
C VAL A 38 13.22 -7.00 -2.93
N GLY A 39 13.03 -8.23 -2.45
CA GLY A 39 13.99 -8.90 -1.55
C GLY A 39 15.36 -9.12 -2.20
N GLY A 40 15.39 -9.44 -3.50
CA GLY A 40 16.62 -9.53 -4.29
C GLY A 40 17.34 -8.19 -4.42
N LEU A 41 16.61 -7.11 -4.72
CA LEU A 41 17.15 -5.75 -4.75
C LEU A 41 17.69 -5.32 -3.38
N ALA A 42 17.02 -5.72 -2.30
CA ALA A 42 17.50 -5.48 -0.94
C ALA A 42 18.81 -6.21 -0.67
N SER A 43 18.88 -7.50 -1.04
CA SER A 43 20.05 -8.35 -0.83
C SER A 43 21.30 -7.87 -1.59
N ILE A 44 21.10 -7.23 -2.76
CA ILE A 44 22.19 -6.64 -3.57
C ILE A 44 22.52 -5.20 -3.11
N GLY A 45 21.73 -4.62 -2.20
CA GLY A 45 21.97 -3.28 -1.62
C GLY A 45 21.33 -2.11 -2.38
N TYR A 46 20.56 -2.36 -3.45
CA TYR A 46 19.89 -1.29 -4.20
C TYR A 46 18.85 -0.54 -3.38
N LEU A 47 18.15 -1.24 -2.47
CA LEU A 47 17.19 -0.58 -1.57
C LEU A 47 17.88 0.35 -0.57
N ASP A 48 19.11 0.04 -0.14
CA ASP A 48 19.88 0.93 0.74
C ASP A 48 20.27 2.23 0.00
N VAL A 49 20.73 2.11 -1.25
CA VAL A 49 21.01 3.28 -2.10
C VAL A 49 19.75 4.13 -2.29
N ALA A 50 18.62 3.49 -2.58
CA ALA A 50 17.34 4.19 -2.71
C ALA A 50 16.89 4.85 -1.40
N SER A 51 17.06 4.17 -0.26
CA SER A 51 16.75 4.69 1.07
C SER A 51 17.56 5.96 1.37
N ASN A 52 18.87 5.92 1.16
CA ASN A 52 19.75 7.06 1.34
C ASN A 52 19.36 8.24 0.43
N ALA A 53 19.10 7.98 -0.85
CA ALA A 53 18.69 9.03 -1.78
C ALA A 53 17.35 9.66 -1.36
N MET A 54 16.32 8.85 -1.11
CA MET A 54 14.97 9.33 -0.85
C MET A 54 14.84 9.98 0.53
N TYR A 55 15.30 9.30 1.58
CA TYR A 55 15.02 9.68 2.96
C TYR A 55 16.11 10.56 3.60
N GLN A 56 17.33 10.62 3.03
CA GLN A 56 18.40 11.47 3.56
C GLN A 56 18.74 12.67 2.66
N GLN A 57 18.62 12.55 1.33
CA GLN A 57 19.07 13.61 0.40
C GLN A 57 17.93 14.51 -0.09
N TRP A 58 16.74 13.99 -0.37
CA TRP A 58 15.66 14.81 -0.95
C TRP A 58 15.13 15.86 0.04
N GLY A 59 15.14 15.53 1.33
CA GLY A 59 14.64 16.37 2.40
C GLY A 59 15.66 17.29 3.07
N THR A 60 16.92 17.33 2.61
CA THR A 60 18.01 18.03 3.33
C THR A 60 17.73 19.53 3.57
N ASN A 61 16.93 20.16 2.70
CA ASN A 61 16.57 21.58 2.84
C ASN A 61 15.37 21.82 3.78
N LEU A 62 14.72 20.77 4.28
CA LEU A 62 13.59 20.85 5.19
C LEU A 62 14.02 20.69 6.65
N PRO A 63 13.20 21.15 7.62
CA PRO A 63 13.40 20.84 9.03
C PRO A 63 13.52 19.33 9.27
N ALA A 64 14.32 18.92 10.26
CA ALA A 64 14.56 17.50 10.58
C ALA A 64 13.28 16.66 10.69
N ILE A 65 12.23 17.24 11.26
CA ILE A 65 10.91 16.61 11.43
C ILE A 65 10.18 16.30 10.11
N HIS A 66 10.58 16.93 9.00
CA HIS A 66 9.97 16.81 7.67
C HIS A 66 10.94 16.27 6.59
N GLN A 67 12.13 15.79 6.96
CA GLN A 67 13.09 15.26 5.98
C GLN A 67 12.54 14.09 5.15
N ALA A 68 11.75 13.21 5.77
CA ALA A 68 11.13 12.07 5.07
C ALA A 68 9.86 12.44 4.27
N THR A 69 9.32 13.67 4.42
CA THR A 69 8.06 14.06 3.79
C THR A 69 8.09 13.99 2.27
N PRO A 70 9.12 14.50 1.55
CA PRO A 70 9.19 14.37 0.09
C PRO A 70 9.22 12.92 -0.38
N ALA A 71 9.94 12.05 0.32
CA ALA A 71 9.98 10.61 0.03
C ALA A 71 8.59 9.99 0.19
N ASN A 72 7.92 10.22 1.32
CA ASN A 72 6.61 9.65 1.64
C ASN A 72 5.51 10.10 0.66
N ILE A 73 5.55 11.36 0.22
CA ILE A 73 4.66 11.87 -0.81
C ILE A 73 4.95 11.17 -2.15
N THR A 74 6.22 11.08 -2.54
CA THR A 74 6.61 10.42 -3.81
C THR A 74 6.24 8.95 -3.83
N VAL A 75 6.44 8.23 -2.72
CA VAL A 75 6.00 6.83 -2.53
C VAL A 75 4.50 6.69 -2.76
N GLY A 76 3.68 7.60 -2.23
CA GLY A 76 2.24 7.59 -2.47
C GLY A 76 1.87 7.83 -3.93
N ILE A 77 2.61 8.69 -4.63
CA ILE A 77 2.43 8.91 -6.07
C ILE A 77 2.83 7.66 -6.86
N LEU A 78 3.93 7.01 -6.52
CA LEU A 78 4.35 5.74 -7.13
C LEU A 78 3.33 4.63 -6.88
N SER A 79 2.66 4.66 -5.72
CA SER A 79 1.58 3.73 -5.41
C SER A 79 0.34 3.88 -6.30
N ALA A 80 0.21 4.99 -7.05
CA ALA A 80 -0.82 5.12 -8.08
C ALA A 80 -0.52 4.26 -9.32
N ILE A 81 0.72 3.79 -9.49
CA ILE A 81 1.17 2.99 -10.64
C ILE A 81 1.38 1.54 -10.20
N VAL A 82 2.01 1.36 -9.04
CA VAL A 82 2.30 0.06 -8.45
C VAL A 82 1.39 -0.13 -7.24
N ASP A 83 0.86 -1.34 -7.04
CA ASP A 83 -0.01 -1.63 -5.90
C ASP A 83 0.65 -1.27 -4.56
N ASN A 84 -0.18 -0.89 -3.58
CA ASN A 84 0.29 -0.39 -2.28
C ASN A 84 1.05 -1.47 -1.49
N ILE A 85 0.74 -2.75 -1.67
CA ILE A 85 1.39 -3.86 -0.95
C ILE A 85 2.87 -3.97 -1.33
N PRO A 86 3.27 -4.14 -2.61
CA PRO A 86 4.67 -4.12 -3.01
C PRO A 86 5.45 -2.86 -2.62
N VAL A 87 4.82 -1.68 -2.78
CA VAL A 87 5.45 -0.40 -2.49
C VAL A 87 5.78 -0.28 -1.01
N MET A 88 4.82 -0.61 -0.14
CA MET A 88 5.03 -0.62 1.30
C MET A 88 6.04 -1.69 1.72
N PHE A 89 6.05 -2.86 1.08
CA PHE A 89 7.06 -3.87 1.34
C PHE A 89 8.48 -3.35 1.05
N ALA A 90 8.68 -2.61 -0.05
CA ALA A 90 9.96 -1.97 -0.35
C ALA A 90 10.37 -0.94 0.71
N VAL A 91 9.45 -0.06 1.12
CA VAL A 91 9.71 0.94 2.17
C VAL A 91 10.05 0.28 3.51
N LEU A 92 9.33 -0.75 3.90
CA LEU A 92 9.61 -1.52 5.11
C LEU A 92 10.98 -2.20 5.03
N THR A 93 11.35 -2.72 3.86
CA THR A 93 12.66 -3.37 3.66
C THR A 93 13.81 -2.36 3.68
N MET A 94 13.58 -1.12 3.24
CA MET A 94 14.55 -0.02 3.33
C MET A 94 14.81 0.43 4.77
N MET A 95 13.88 0.15 5.70
CA MET A 95 13.91 0.57 7.11
C MET A 95 14.40 2.01 7.33
N PRO A 96 13.77 3.03 6.72
CA PRO A 96 14.20 4.41 6.93
C PRO A 96 13.95 4.86 8.37
N HIS A 97 14.91 5.55 8.96
CA HIS A 97 14.77 6.15 10.28
C HIS A 97 13.86 7.39 10.22
N MET A 98 12.60 7.23 10.63
CA MET A 98 11.62 8.32 10.66
C MET A 98 10.66 8.23 11.85
N SER A 99 10.03 9.35 12.20
CA SER A 99 9.07 9.45 13.31
C SER A 99 7.75 8.75 13.00
N GLU A 100 6.96 8.45 14.03
CA GLU A 100 5.63 7.83 13.88
C GLU A 100 4.71 8.66 12.97
N GLY A 101 4.79 9.99 13.03
CA GLY A 101 4.04 10.87 12.13
C GLY A 101 4.38 10.64 10.66
N GLN A 102 5.64 10.34 10.34
CA GLN A 102 6.10 10.02 8.98
C GLN A 102 5.69 8.61 8.56
N TRP A 103 5.70 7.64 9.47
CA TRP A 103 5.15 6.30 9.21
C TRP A 103 3.66 6.35 8.87
N LEU A 104 2.88 7.11 9.65
CA LEU A 104 1.47 7.32 9.34
C LEU A 104 1.28 8.09 8.02
N LEU A 105 2.19 9.03 7.71
CA LEU A 105 2.14 9.77 6.45
C LEU A 105 2.34 8.83 5.26
N VAL A 106 3.36 7.95 5.27
CA VAL A 106 3.60 7.03 4.16
C VAL A 106 2.48 6.00 4.01
N THR A 107 1.91 5.52 5.13
CA THR A 107 0.75 4.64 5.09
C THR A 107 -0.46 5.34 4.50
N LEU A 108 -0.72 6.59 4.89
CA LEU A 108 -1.78 7.40 4.32
C LEU A 108 -1.56 7.59 2.82
N THR A 109 -0.39 8.10 2.43
CA THR A 109 -0.10 8.46 1.03
C THR A 109 -0.05 7.25 0.11
N ALA A 110 0.46 6.09 0.55
CA ALA A 110 0.38 4.84 -0.21
C ALA A 110 -1.07 4.32 -0.29
N GLY A 111 -1.83 4.39 0.81
CA GLY A 111 -3.22 3.94 0.86
C GLY A 111 -4.15 4.72 -0.06
N ILE A 112 -4.08 6.06 -0.03
CA ILE A 112 -4.90 6.91 -0.92
C ILE A 112 -4.27 7.05 -2.31
N GLY A 113 -2.95 6.86 -2.43
CA GLY A 113 -2.19 7.06 -3.66
C GLY A 113 -2.62 6.14 -4.80
N GLY A 114 -2.90 4.87 -4.50
CA GLY A 114 -3.46 3.90 -5.45
C GLY A 114 -4.77 4.32 -6.11
N SER A 115 -5.50 5.26 -5.50
CA SER A 115 -6.76 5.78 -6.04
C SER A 115 -6.56 6.94 -7.04
N MET A 116 -5.35 7.48 -7.19
CA MET A 116 -5.08 8.63 -8.07
C MET A 116 -5.14 8.31 -9.56
N LEU A 117 -4.82 7.06 -9.93
CA LEU A 117 -5.00 6.53 -11.27
C LEU A 117 -5.96 5.35 -11.17
N SER A 118 -7.04 5.34 -11.96
CA SER A 118 -8.01 4.24 -11.94
C SER A 118 -7.41 2.86 -12.33
N ILE A 119 -6.19 2.84 -12.84
CA ILE A 119 -5.41 1.64 -13.15
C ILE A 119 -4.63 1.14 -11.92
N GLY A 120 -4.30 2.03 -10.98
CA GLY A 120 -3.47 1.77 -9.80
C GLY A 120 -4.16 1.07 -8.63
N SER A 121 -5.47 0.82 -8.73
CA SER A 121 -6.21 0.10 -7.70
C SER A 121 -7.02 -1.03 -8.34
N ALA A 122 -6.95 -2.23 -7.78
CA ALA A 122 -7.78 -3.38 -8.18
C ALA A 122 -9.27 -3.02 -8.24
N ALA A 123 -9.74 -2.13 -7.35
CA ALA A 123 -11.10 -1.60 -7.37
C ALA A 123 -11.37 -0.71 -8.59
N GLY A 124 -10.43 0.15 -8.98
CA GLY A 124 -10.54 1.00 -10.17
C GLY A 124 -10.57 0.20 -11.48
N VAL A 125 -9.73 -0.84 -11.57
CA VAL A 125 -9.70 -1.75 -12.73
C VAL A 125 -10.98 -2.60 -12.79
N ALA A 126 -11.45 -3.13 -11.65
CA ALA A 126 -12.69 -3.90 -11.58
C ALA A 126 -13.92 -3.05 -11.98
N LEU A 127 -14.00 -1.80 -11.50
CA LEU A 127 -15.11 -0.91 -11.78
C LEU A 127 -15.13 -0.47 -13.25
N MET A 128 -13.96 -0.23 -13.86
CA MET A 128 -13.85 -0.01 -15.31
C MET A 128 -14.21 -1.24 -16.14
N GLY A 129 -13.93 -2.45 -15.64
CA GLY A 129 -14.31 -3.70 -16.28
C GLY A 129 -15.82 -3.98 -16.27
N GLN A 130 -16.51 -3.58 -15.18
CA GLN A 130 -17.95 -3.76 -15.01
C GLN A 130 -18.79 -2.62 -15.62
N ALA A 131 -18.31 -1.37 -15.57
CA ALA A 131 -19.03 -0.19 -16.04
C ALA A 131 -18.75 0.19 -17.51
N LYS A 132 -18.76 -0.80 -18.41
CA LYS A 132 -18.51 -0.58 -19.85
C LYS A 132 -19.50 0.45 -20.42
N GLY A 133 -19.02 1.68 -20.66
CA GLY A 133 -19.76 2.76 -21.32
C GLY A 133 -19.93 4.05 -20.52
N PHE A 134 -19.88 4.01 -19.17
CA PHE A 134 -20.08 5.19 -18.32
C PHE A 134 -18.80 5.71 -17.66
N TYR A 135 -17.78 4.86 -17.48
CA TYR A 135 -16.52 5.23 -16.83
C TYR A 135 -15.32 4.76 -17.68
N THR A 136 -14.56 5.71 -18.23
CA THR A 136 -13.37 5.44 -19.05
C THR A 136 -12.12 6.00 -18.37
N PHE A 137 -10.94 5.44 -18.68
CA PHE A 137 -9.66 5.94 -18.17
C PHE A 137 -9.49 7.44 -18.38
N PHE A 138 -9.86 7.94 -19.56
CA PHE A 138 -9.85 9.36 -19.89
C PHE A 138 -10.86 10.18 -19.08
N GLY A 139 -12.01 9.61 -18.73
CA GLY A 139 -12.99 10.24 -17.83
C GLY A 139 -12.46 10.41 -16.42
N HIS A 140 -11.75 9.41 -15.88
CA HIS A 140 -11.07 9.51 -14.59
C HIS A 140 -9.91 10.53 -14.65
N LEU A 141 -9.15 10.52 -15.75
CA LEU A 141 -8.02 11.44 -15.96
C LEU A 141 -8.46 12.91 -15.98
N LYS A 142 -9.66 13.21 -16.47
CA LYS A 142 -10.27 14.55 -16.41
C LYS A 142 -10.45 15.06 -14.98
N TRP A 143 -10.63 14.16 -14.02
CA TRP A 143 -10.80 14.49 -12.60
C TRP A 143 -9.52 14.31 -11.77
N THR A 144 -8.40 13.93 -12.38
CA THR A 144 -7.12 13.75 -11.69
C THR A 144 -6.71 14.99 -10.90
N TRP A 145 -7.02 16.20 -11.37
CA TRP A 145 -6.75 17.43 -10.61
C TRP A 145 -7.52 17.48 -9.27
N ALA A 146 -8.79 17.06 -9.25
CA ALA A 146 -9.61 17.04 -8.04
C ALA A 146 -9.14 15.93 -7.08
N ILE A 147 -8.72 14.79 -7.63
CA ILE A 147 -8.17 13.68 -6.84
C ILE A 147 -6.80 14.06 -6.26
N ALA A 148 -5.95 14.74 -7.04
CA ALA A 148 -4.68 15.29 -6.58
C ALA A 148 -4.90 16.35 -5.48
N LEU A 149 -5.91 17.21 -5.62
CA LEU A 149 -6.30 18.13 -4.55
C LEU A 149 -6.71 17.38 -3.28
N GLY A 150 -7.50 16.31 -3.38
CA GLY A 150 -7.84 15.45 -2.25
C GLY A 150 -6.62 14.80 -1.60
N TYR A 151 -5.66 14.36 -2.42
CA TYR A 151 -4.39 13.80 -1.97
C TYR A 151 -3.56 14.81 -1.15
N PHE A 152 -3.34 16.01 -1.69
CA PHE A 152 -2.62 17.07 -0.97
C PHE A 152 -3.39 17.58 0.25
N ALA A 153 -4.73 17.64 0.19
CA ALA A 153 -5.56 18.00 1.32
C ALA A 153 -5.43 16.97 2.46
N ALA A 154 -5.44 15.67 2.14
CA ALA A 154 -5.24 14.62 3.13
C ALA A 154 -3.85 14.71 3.80
N ILE A 155 -2.80 14.98 3.03
CA ILE A 155 -1.45 15.23 3.56
C ILE A 155 -1.45 16.45 4.49
N ALA A 156 -2.04 17.57 4.07
CA ALA A 156 -2.08 18.79 4.87
C ALA A 156 -2.84 18.59 6.19
N VAL A 157 -3.99 17.91 6.15
CA VAL A 157 -4.76 17.55 7.34
C VAL A 157 -3.97 16.61 8.25
N HIS A 158 -3.26 15.63 7.69
CA HIS A 158 -2.42 14.72 8.46
C HIS A 158 -1.29 15.47 9.18
N LEU A 159 -0.56 16.33 8.47
CA LEU A 159 0.51 17.14 9.04
C LEU A 159 -0.01 18.05 10.16
N TRP A 160 -1.22 18.58 10.02
CA TRP A 160 -1.85 19.44 11.02
C TRP A 160 -2.30 18.67 12.27
N LEU A 161 -3.08 17.60 12.10
CA LEU A 161 -3.63 16.82 13.21
C LEU A 161 -2.56 16.04 13.97
N ASN A 162 -1.58 15.49 13.25
CA ASN A 162 -0.54 14.63 13.81
C ASN A 162 0.77 15.36 14.09
N HIS A 163 0.80 16.69 14.08
CA HIS A 163 2.01 17.50 14.30
C HIS A 163 2.86 17.02 15.48
N LYS A 164 2.22 16.63 16.59
CA LYS A 164 2.91 16.12 17.80
C LYS A 164 3.70 14.83 17.54
N LEU A 165 3.21 13.95 16.68
CA LEU A 165 3.87 12.67 16.35
C LEU A 165 5.11 12.86 15.48
N PHE A 166 5.25 14.01 14.81
CA PHE A 166 6.46 14.35 14.05
C PHE A 166 7.62 14.81 14.94
N LEU A 167 7.31 15.31 16.15
CA LEU A 167 8.30 15.76 17.14
C LEU A 167 8.88 14.61 17.97
N LEU A 168 8.21 13.45 17.97
CA LEU A 168 8.70 12.28 18.66
C LEU A 168 9.97 11.75 17.98
N PRO A 169 10.91 11.19 18.76
CA PRO A 169 12.09 10.56 18.19
C PRO A 169 11.68 9.44 17.22
N PRO A 170 12.55 9.11 16.24
CA PRO A 170 12.31 7.99 15.34
C PRO A 170 12.00 6.72 16.12
N VAL A 171 11.03 5.95 15.64
CA VAL A 171 10.69 4.68 16.27
C VAL A 171 11.83 3.71 16.02
N VAL A 172 12.42 3.17 17.08
CA VAL A 172 13.43 2.12 16.99
C VAL A 172 12.69 0.79 16.86
N HIS A 173 12.72 0.21 15.67
CA HIS A 173 12.22 -1.15 15.40
C HIS A 173 13.39 -2.08 15.13
#